data_AF-A0A7S3AES6-F1
#
_entry.id   AF-A0A7S3AES6-F1
#
_cell.length_a   1.000
_cell.length_b   1.000
_cell.length_c   1.000
_cell.angle_alpha   90.00
_cell.angle_beta   90.00
_cell.angle_gamma   90.00
#
_symmetry.space_group_name_H-M   'P 1'
#
loop_
_entity.id
_entity.type
_entity.pdbx_description
1 polymer ?
#
loop_
_entity_poly.entity_id
_entity_poly.type
_entity_poly.pdbx_seq_one_letter_code
_entity_poly.pdbx_strand_id
1 'polypeptide(L)'
;GSSCLALPSDLFDGLFGWVPANCTDDTSTIIPGVGFARKCYLPSGVKPASLPVLTFRMEENGDTLQLPLEDLLLPAGSDGSREFCVRSTHASAKAAVCPMACPSDQPILIGTLALRPFLAVFEMGPEMARVGFAPKRPPLSNVELARRRQLTCAKRTSCKGQQRYVAASNRCEPPDCAARYFQVLDEEEGTCKHTVTFQALVTILIGLFSAGELATQHFQLRYARDAEFGVQHA
;
A
#
# COMPACT_ATOMS: atom_id res chain seq x y z
N GLY A 1 -0.47 -21.52 -19.76
CA GLY A 1 0.54 -20.57 -19.24
C GLY A 1 -0.12 -19.22 -19.05
N SER A 2 0.41 -18.37 -18.17
CA SER A 2 -0.07 -16.98 -18.05
C SER A 2 0.37 -16.17 -19.27
N SER A 3 -0.51 -15.31 -19.78
CA SER A 3 -0.15 -14.39 -20.87
C SER A 3 0.54 -13.13 -20.35
N CYS A 4 0.18 -12.70 -19.13
CA CYS A 4 0.63 -11.45 -18.50
C CYS A 4 1.73 -11.66 -17.47
N LEU A 5 2.41 -10.56 -17.11
CA LEU A 5 3.29 -10.49 -15.94
C LEU A 5 2.42 -10.55 -14.68
N ALA A 6 2.67 -11.49 -13.77
CA ALA A 6 2.03 -11.50 -12.46
C ALA A 6 3.04 -11.11 -11.38
N LEU A 7 2.64 -10.19 -10.51
CA LEU A 7 3.45 -9.65 -9.42
C LEU A 7 2.73 -9.85 -8.08
N PRO A 8 3.48 -10.08 -6.97
CA PRO A 8 2.98 -9.90 -5.61
C PRO A 8 2.16 -8.61 -5.44
N SER A 9 1.14 -8.61 -4.58
CA SER A 9 0.29 -7.43 -4.33
C SER A 9 1.09 -6.16 -4.10
N ASP A 10 2.11 -6.24 -3.26
CA ASP A 10 2.90 -5.08 -2.84
C ASP A 10 3.72 -4.52 -3.99
N LEU A 11 4.24 -5.40 -4.86
CA LEU A 11 4.96 -5.00 -6.07
C LEU A 11 4.00 -4.47 -7.15
N PHE A 12 2.79 -5.04 -7.25
CA PHE A 12 1.75 -4.57 -8.15
C PHE A 12 1.27 -3.16 -7.76
N ASP A 13 0.88 -2.96 -6.50
CA ASP A 13 0.49 -1.66 -5.97
C ASP A 13 1.66 -0.68 -5.99
N GLY A 14 2.87 -1.17 -5.73
CA GLY A 14 4.12 -0.43 -5.89
C GLY A 14 4.26 0.14 -7.30
N LEU A 15 4.24 -0.73 -8.30
CA LEU A 15 4.36 -0.36 -9.70
C LEU A 15 3.32 0.70 -10.09
N PHE A 16 2.04 0.45 -9.80
CA PHE A 16 0.96 1.34 -10.22
C PHE A 16 0.77 2.57 -9.33
N GLY A 17 1.46 2.66 -8.18
CA GLY A 17 1.59 3.89 -7.40
C GLY A 17 2.56 4.90 -8.03
N TRP A 18 3.46 4.43 -8.89
CA TRP A 18 4.48 5.26 -9.56
C TRP A 18 4.21 5.46 -11.05
N VAL A 19 3.34 4.67 -11.68
CA VAL A 19 3.04 4.73 -13.13
C VAL A 19 1.71 5.46 -13.33
N PRO A 20 1.53 6.25 -14.41
CA PRO A 20 0.25 6.90 -14.67
C PRO A 20 -0.71 5.86 -15.24
N ALA A 21 -1.49 5.27 -14.35
CA ALA A 21 -2.48 4.26 -14.66
C ALA A 21 -3.78 4.54 -13.91
N ASN A 22 -4.90 4.32 -14.59
CA ASN A 22 -6.21 4.30 -13.97
C ASN A 22 -6.55 2.84 -13.64
N CYS A 23 -6.52 2.50 -12.36
CA CYS A 23 -6.82 1.15 -11.91
C CYS A 23 -8.25 1.06 -11.39
N THR A 24 -9.02 0.13 -11.94
CA THR A 24 -10.38 -0.19 -11.52
C THR A 24 -10.44 -1.60 -10.95
N ASP A 25 -11.24 -1.76 -9.90
CA ASP A 25 -11.52 -3.07 -9.34
C ASP A 25 -12.61 -3.74 -10.18
N ASP A 26 -12.31 -4.93 -10.70
CA ASP A 26 -13.25 -5.69 -11.50
C ASP A 26 -14.28 -6.36 -10.58
N THR A 27 -15.38 -5.67 -10.34
CA THR A 27 -16.47 -6.14 -9.48
C THR A 27 -17.17 -7.40 -10.01
N SER A 28 -16.97 -7.74 -11.29
CA SER A 28 -17.55 -8.93 -11.91
C SER A 28 -16.79 -10.21 -11.56
N THR A 29 -15.53 -10.10 -11.12
CA THR A 29 -14.66 -11.24 -10.81
C THR A 29 -14.29 -11.21 -9.34
N ILE A 30 -15.11 -11.85 -8.50
CA ILE A 30 -14.80 -12.08 -7.09
C ILE A 30 -13.93 -13.32 -6.98
N ILE A 31 -12.75 -13.17 -6.40
CA ILE A 31 -11.85 -14.29 -6.08
C ILE A 31 -12.00 -14.58 -4.59
N PRO A 32 -12.49 -15.77 -4.19
CA PRO A 32 -12.67 -16.14 -2.79
C PRO A 32 -11.38 -15.92 -1.98
N GLY A 33 -11.49 -15.22 -0.84
CA GLY A 33 -10.35 -14.95 0.06
C GLY A 33 -9.38 -13.85 -0.40
N VAL A 34 -9.60 -13.25 -1.58
CA VAL A 34 -8.69 -12.26 -2.17
C VAL A 34 -9.40 -10.94 -2.50
N GLY A 35 -10.68 -10.98 -2.84
CA GLY A 35 -11.43 -9.81 -3.29
C GLY A 35 -11.48 -9.71 -4.81
N PHE A 36 -11.52 -8.48 -5.34
CA PHE A 36 -11.73 -8.22 -6.76
C PHE A 36 -10.42 -8.21 -7.55
N ALA A 37 -10.47 -8.69 -8.79
CA ALA A 37 -9.32 -8.60 -9.69
C ALA A 37 -9.12 -7.14 -10.12
N ARG A 38 -7.95 -6.54 -9.83
CA ARG A 38 -7.66 -5.16 -10.22
C ARG A 38 -7.08 -5.08 -11.64
N LYS A 39 -7.67 -4.24 -12.49
CA LYS A 39 -7.19 -3.97 -13.86
C LYS A 39 -6.72 -2.54 -13.94
N CYS A 40 -5.61 -2.30 -14.63
CA CYS A 40 -5.03 -0.98 -14.78
C CYS A 40 -4.92 -0.59 -16.25
N TYR A 41 -5.29 0.64 -16.56
CA TYR A 41 -5.36 1.17 -17.92
C TYR A 41 -4.47 2.38 -18.07
N LEU A 42 -3.81 2.50 -19.23
CA LEU A 42 -3.06 3.68 -19.60
C LEU A 42 -4.04 4.81 -19.98
N PRO A 43 -3.96 6.00 -19.34
CA PRO A 43 -4.81 7.14 -19.68
C PRO A 43 -4.60 7.60 -21.13
N SER A 44 -5.66 8.11 -21.75
CA SER A 44 -5.58 8.73 -23.07
C SER A 44 -4.60 9.90 -23.07
N GLY A 45 -3.77 10.01 -24.10
CA GLY A 45 -2.76 11.06 -24.25
C GLY A 45 -1.36 10.73 -23.70
N VAL A 46 -1.20 9.65 -22.92
CA VAL A 46 0.14 9.19 -22.52
C VAL A 46 0.74 8.34 -23.64
N LYS A 47 1.94 8.71 -24.09
CA LYS A 47 2.65 7.97 -25.14
C LYS A 47 3.23 6.67 -24.56
N PRO A 48 2.99 5.48 -25.15
CA PRO A 48 3.58 4.24 -24.66
C PRO A 48 5.10 4.32 -24.49
N ALA A 49 5.80 4.95 -25.44
CA ALA A 49 7.25 5.11 -25.43
C ALA A 49 7.80 5.95 -24.26
N SER A 50 6.98 6.73 -23.55
CA SER A 50 7.45 7.44 -22.36
C SER A 50 7.46 6.55 -21.12
N LEU A 51 6.70 5.45 -21.12
CA LEU A 51 6.53 4.60 -19.95
C LEU A 51 7.86 4.08 -19.39
N PRO A 52 7.96 3.90 -18.06
CA PRO A 52 9.17 3.41 -17.44
C PRO A 52 9.47 1.96 -17.82
N VAL A 53 10.70 1.55 -17.53
CA VAL A 53 11.24 0.24 -17.84
C VAL A 53 11.44 -0.52 -16.54
N LEU A 54 10.86 -1.71 -16.44
CA LEU A 54 11.12 -2.62 -15.34
C LEU A 54 12.49 -3.24 -15.50
N THR A 55 13.27 -3.27 -14.44
CA THR A 55 14.61 -3.85 -14.44
C THR A 55 14.63 -5.02 -13.47
N PHE A 56 14.92 -6.21 -13.98
CA PHE A 56 15.03 -7.44 -13.19
C PHE A 56 16.49 -7.82 -13.08
N ARG A 57 16.97 -8.06 -11.88
CA ARG A 57 18.30 -8.62 -11.64
C ARG A 57 18.10 -10.09 -11.25
N MET A 58 18.65 -11.01 -12.05
CA MET A 58 18.41 -12.45 -11.89
C MET A 58 19.34 -13.10 -10.86
N GLU A 59 20.51 -12.53 -10.64
CA GLU A 59 21.52 -12.96 -9.66
C GLU A 59 22.11 -11.72 -8.96
N GLU A 60 22.60 -11.83 -7.73
CA GLU A 60 23.05 -10.69 -6.91
C GLU A 60 24.01 -9.73 -7.64
N ASN A 61 24.93 -10.29 -8.43
CA ASN A 61 25.91 -9.56 -9.24
C ASN A 61 25.75 -9.82 -10.75
N GLY A 62 24.59 -10.32 -11.17
CA GLY A 62 24.32 -10.66 -12.56
C GLY A 62 23.84 -9.48 -13.40
N ASP A 63 23.71 -9.76 -14.70
CA ASP A 63 23.13 -8.83 -15.65
C ASP A 63 21.66 -8.53 -15.35
N THR A 64 21.23 -7.34 -15.78
CA THR A 64 19.85 -6.90 -15.61
C THR A 64 19.04 -7.05 -16.88
N LEU A 65 17.85 -7.63 -16.77
CA LEU A 65 16.87 -7.69 -17.84
C LEU A 65 15.99 -6.45 -17.81
N GLN A 66 15.91 -5.75 -18.93
CA GLN A 66 15.08 -4.56 -19.09
C GLN A 66 13.78 -4.93 -19.84
N LEU A 67 12.64 -4.71 -19.19
CA LEU A 67 11.30 -4.93 -19.74
C LEU A 67 10.55 -3.59 -19.77
N PRO A 68 10.51 -2.90 -20.93
CA PRO A 68 9.71 -1.71 -21.10
C PRO A 68 8.21 -1.98 -20.85
N LEU A 69 7.55 -1.15 -20.05
CA LEU A 69 6.11 -1.34 -19.78
C LEU A 69 5.24 -1.22 -21.04
N GLU A 70 5.73 -0.52 -22.07
CA GLU A 70 5.08 -0.45 -23.38
C GLU A 70 4.91 -1.82 -24.06
N ASP A 71 5.83 -2.77 -23.80
CA ASP A 71 5.76 -4.12 -24.36
C ASP A 71 4.69 -4.97 -23.64
N LEU A 72 4.21 -4.52 -22.47
CA LEU A 72 3.16 -5.14 -21.67
C LEU A 72 1.77 -4.53 -21.90
N LEU A 73 1.61 -3.61 -22.87
CA LEU A 73 0.29 -3.07 -23.20
C LEU A 73 -0.46 -4.03 -24.12
N LEU A 74 -1.73 -4.29 -23.79
CA LEU A 74 -2.66 -4.99 -24.65
C LEU A 74 -3.08 -4.10 -25.84
N PRO A 75 -3.60 -4.70 -26.94
CA PRO A 75 -4.20 -3.94 -28.03
C PRO A 75 -5.24 -2.94 -27.50
N ALA A 76 -5.34 -1.78 -28.15
CA ALA A 76 -6.26 -0.75 -27.72
C ALA A 76 -7.71 -1.24 -27.78
N GLY A 77 -8.50 -0.93 -26.76
CA GLY A 77 -9.94 -1.14 -26.73
C GLY A 77 -10.67 -0.25 -27.73
N SER A 78 -11.98 -0.42 -27.84
CA SER A 78 -12.86 0.41 -28.67
C SER A 78 -12.86 1.89 -28.27
N ASP A 79 -12.54 2.18 -27.01
CA ASP A 79 -12.42 3.52 -26.42
C ASP A 79 -11.01 4.12 -26.59
N GLY A 80 -10.09 3.41 -27.23
CA GLY A 80 -8.69 3.81 -27.38
C GLY A 80 -7.85 3.64 -26.10
N SER A 81 -8.43 3.17 -25.00
CA SER A 81 -7.68 2.85 -23.80
C SER A 81 -6.83 1.60 -24.01
N ARG A 82 -5.69 1.51 -23.32
CA ARG A 82 -4.81 0.34 -23.37
C ARG A 82 -4.66 -0.25 -21.99
N GLU A 83 -5.06 -1.49 -21.85
CA GLU A 83 -4.90 -2.23 -20.60
C GLU A 83 -3.45 -2.69 -20.42
N PHE A 84 -2.93 -2.59 -19.20
CA PHE A 84 -1.67 -3.20 -18.83
C PHE A 84 -1.87 -4.70 -18.60
N CYS A 85 -1.09 -5.52 -19.31
CA CYS A 85 -0.97 -6.97 -19.08
C CYS A 85 -0.05 -7.24 -17.88
N VAL A 86 -0.41 -6.66 -16.74
CA VAL A 86 0.20 -6.89 -15.43
C VAL A 86 -0.92 -7.25 -14.47
N ARG A 87 -0.74 -8.31 -13.68
CA ARG A 87 -1.74 -8.84 -12.75
C ARG A 87 -1.14 -8.98 -11.36
N SER A 88 -1.99 -8.87 -10.34
CA SER A 88 -1.60 -9.31 -9.00
C SER A 88 -1.64 -10.86 -8.95
N THR A 89 -0.64 -11.48 -8.33
CA THR A 89 -0.55 -12.94 -8.12
C THR A 89 -1.67 -13.47 -7.23
N HIS A 90 -2.17 -12.63 -6.33
CA HIS A 90 -3.39 -12.88 -5.57
C HIS A 90 -4.58 -13.15 -6.49
N ALA A 91 -4.64 -12.55 -7.68
CA ALA A 91 -5.71 -12.76 -8.64
C ALA A 91 -5.62 -14.11 -9.40
N SER A 92 -4.64 -14.96 -9.08
CA SER A 92 -4.56 -16.31 -9.62
C SER A 92 -5.22 -17.28 -8.64
N ALA A 93 -6.25 -18.02 -9.10
CA ALA A 93 -7.10 -18.92 -8.31
C ALA A 93 -6.38 -19.98 -7.44
N LYS A 94 -5.05 -20.14 -7.58
CA LYS A 94 -4.23 -20.99 -6.70
C LYS A 94 -3.85 -20.35 -5.36
N ALA A 95 -3.98 -19.03 -5.21
CA ALA A 95 -3.70 -18.32 -3.95
C ALA A 95 -4.85 -18.41 -2.92
N ALA A 96 -6.07 -18.80 -3.36
CA ALA A 96 -7.27 -18.85 -2.53
C ALA A 96 -7.35 -20.06 -1.57
N VAL A 97 -6.37 -20.98 -1.60
CA VAL A 97 -6.36 -22.21 -0.79
C VAL A 97 -5.25 -22.12 0.25
N CYS A 98 -5.35 -21.19 1.19
CA CYS A 98 -4.44 -21.17 2.34
C CYS A 98 -5.10 -20.50 3.55
N PRO A 99 -5.75 -21.26 4.45
CA PRO A 99 -6.55 -20.71 5.54
C PRO A 99 -5.76 -20.04 6.66
N MET A 100 -4.46 -20.27 6.80
CA MET A 100 -3.61 -19.62 7.82
C MET A 100 -2.16 -19.59 7.35
N ALA A 101 -1.59 -18.38 7.24
CA ALA A 101 -0.14 -18.14 7.10
C ALA A 101 0.56 -18.90 5.96
N CYS A 102 0.20 -18.62 4.71
CA CYS A 102 1.12 -18.90 3.61
C CYS A 102 2.32 -17.94 3.69
N PRO A 103 3.57 -18.41 3.50
CA PRO A 103 4.73 -17.53 3.49
C PRO A 103 4.57 -16.46 2.41
N SER A 104 5.20 -15.31 2.63
CA SER A 104 5.32 -14.14 1.74
C SER A 104 5.86 -14.46 0.32
N ASP A 105 6.11 -15.73 0.00
CA ASP A 105 6.75 -16.23 -1.22
C ASP A 105 5.75 -16.32 -2.38
N GLN A 106 5.11 -15.20 -2.71
CA GLN A 106 4.34 -15.12 -3.94
C GLN A 106 5.31 -15.01 -5.13
N PRO A 107 5.28 -15.96 -6.08
CA PRO A 107 6.23 -15.96 -7.18
C PRO A 107 5.89 -14.86 -8.18
N ILE A 108 6.91 -14.20 -8.73
CA ILE A 108 6.76 -13.40 -9.94
C ILE A 108 6.58 -14.35 -11.13
N LEU A 109 5.47 -14.25 -11.84
CA LEU A 109 5.21 -15.08 -13.02
C LEU A 109 5.45 -14.26 -14.29
N ILE A 110 6.45 -14.64 -15.06
CA ILE A 110 6.76 -13.99 -16.34
C ILE A 110 5.95 -14.67 -17.45
N GLY A 111 4.82 -14.08 -17.82
CA GLY A 111 3.95 -14.59 -18.89
C GLY A 111 4.52 -14.42 -20.29
N THR A 112 3.85 -15.01 -21.28
CA THR A 112 4.33 -15.03 -22.68
C THR A 112 4.51 -13.62 -23.28
N LEU A 113 3.67 -12.65 -22.92
CA LEU A 113 3.81 -11.27 -23.38
C LEU A 113 5.04 -10.59 -22.76
N ALA A 114 5.33 -10.87 -21.49
CA ALA A 114 6.51 -10.36 -20.79
C ALA A 114 7.82 -11.02 -21.28
N LEU A 115 7.75 -12.27 -21.77
CA LEU A 115 8.87 -12.97 -22.39
C LEU A 115 9.11 -12.58 -23.85
N ARG A 116 8.12 -11.97 -24.52
CA ARG A 116 8.20 -11.60 -25.94
C ARG A 116 9.46 -10.80 -26.33
N PRO A 117 9.95 -9.81 -25.56
CA PRO A 117 11.15 -9.05 -25.93
C PRO A 117 12.46 -9.82 -25.71
N PHE A 118 12.41 -11.02 -25.15
CA PHE A 118 13.59 -11.85 -24.87
C PHE A 118 13.59 -13.12 -25.72
N LEU A 119 14.78 -13.65 -25.96
CA LEU A 119 15.02 -15.04 -26.31
C LEU A 119 15.31 -15.78 -25.00
N ALA A 120 14.48 -16.78 -24.67
CA ALA A 120 14.69 -17.63 -23.51
C ALA A 120 15.28 -18.97 -23.97
N VAL A 121 16.38 -19.38 -23.35
CA VAL A 121 17.05 -20.66 -23.59
C VAL A 121 16.98 -21.48 -22.31
N PHE A 122 16.49 -22.70 -22.40
CA PHE A 122 16.35 -23.60 -21.27
C PHE A 122 17.37 -24.72 -21.43
N GLU A 123 18.35 -24.75 -20.53
CA GLU A 123 19.30 -25.85 -20.41
C GLU A 123 18.83 -26.74 -19.26
N MET A 124 18.25 -27.88 -19.61
CA MET A 124 17.67 -28.83 -18.65
C MET A 124 18.45 -30.13 -18.72
N GLY A 125 19.61 -30.16 -18.06
CA GLY A 125 20.45 -31.33 -17.91
C GLY A 125 20.21 -32.05 -16.57
N PRO A 126 20.70 -33.30 -16.43
CA PRO A 126 20.59 -34.07 -15.19
C PRO A 126 21.37 -33.44 -14.02
N GLU A 127 22.43 -32.68 -14.30
CA GLU A 127 23.29 -32.05 -13.29
C GLU A 127 23.09 -30.53 -13.20
N MET A 128 22.49 -29.90 -14.22
CA MET A 128 22.30 -28.45 -14.27
C MET A 128 20.97 -28.09 -14.92
N ALA A 129 20.18 -27.28 -14.21
CA ALA A 129 18.99 -26.64 -14.73
C ALA A 129 19.23 -25.13 -14.76
N ARG A 130 19.33 -24.54 -15.95
CA ARG A 130 19.61 -23.11 -16.15
C ARG A 130 18.67 -22.51 -17.18
N VAL A 131 18.36 -21.24 -16.99
CA VAL A 131 17.56 -20.46 -17.93
C VAL A 131 18.33 -19.21 -18.31
N GLY A 132 18.68 -19.10 -19.59
CA GLY A 132 19.32 -17.93 -20.16
C GLY A 132 18.30 -17.01 -20.81
N PHE A 133 18.49 -15.70 -20.66
CA PHE A 133 17.69 -14.68 -21.33
C PHE A 133 18.60 -13.75 -22.13
N ALA A 134 18.31 -13.58 -23.42
CA ALA A 134 18.97 -12.61 -24.26
C ALA A 134 17.95 -11.59 -24.79
N PRO A 135 18.18 -10.27 -24.66
CA PRO A 135 17.24 -9.28 -25.16
C PRO A 135 17.28 -9.23 -26.70
N LYS A 136 16.09 -9.17 -27.33
CA LYS A 136 15.97 -9.03 -28.79
C LYS A 136 16.28 -7.63 -29.29
N ARG A 137 16.26 -6.64 -28.39
CA ARG A 137 16.60 -5.24 -28.66
C ARG A 137 17.76 -4.83 -27.76
N PRO A 138 18.64 -3.90 -28.20
CA PRO A 138 19.67 -3.37 -27.32
C PRO A 138 19.03 -2.73 -26.07
N PRO A 139 19.66 -2.87 -24.89
CA PRO A 139 19.16 -2.24 -23.68
C PRO A 139 19.15 -0.71 -23.83
N LEU A 140 18.19 -0.06 -23.17
CA LEU A 140 18.09 1.39 -23.18
C LEU A 140 19.25 1.99 -22.38
N SER A 141 19.79 3.11 -22.88
CA SER A 141 20.85 3.84 -22.20
C SER A 141 20.34 4.42 -20.88
N ASN A 142 21.25 4.63 -19.92
CA ASN A 142 20.91 5.23 -18.63
C ASN A 142 20.26 6.62 -18.77
N VAL A 143 20.62 7.37 -19.81
CA VAL A 143 20.05 8.68 -20.13
C VAL A 143 18.57 8.55 -20.52
N GLU A 144 18.24 7.60 -21.39
CA GLU A 144 16.86 7.37 -21.81
C GLU A 144 16.00 6.79 -20.68
N LEU A 145 16.57 5.90 -19.85
CA LEU A 145 15.91 5.41 -18.64
C LEU A 145 15.57 6.56 -17.67
N ALA A 146 16.52 7.47 -17.42
CA ALA A 146 16.30 8.63 -16.57
C ALA A 146 15.23 9.57 -17.15
N ARG A 147 15.27 9.81 -18.46
CA ARG A 147 14.28 10.62 -19.17
C ARG A 147 12.86 10.04 -19.01
N ARG A 148 12.66 8.75 -19.26
CA ARG A 148 11.35 8.08 -19.15
C ARG A 148 10.78 8.14 -17.72
N ARG A 149 11.65 7.95 -16.72
CA ARG A 149 11.27 8.13 -15.31
C ARG A 149 10.78 9.55 -15.03
N GLN A 150 11.47 10.57 -15.52
CA GLN A 150 11.07 11.96 -15.31
C GLN A 150 9.76 12.33 -16.03
N LEU A 151 9.50 11.75 -17.20
CA LEU A 151 8.32 12.08 -18.02
C LEU A 151 7.01 11.50 -17.47
N THR A 152 7.05 10.32 -16.87
CA THR A 152 5.83 9.55 -16.62
C THR A 152 5.71 9.03 -15.20
N CYS A 153 6.77 9.00 -14.39
CA CYS A 153 6.61 8.59 -13.01
C CYS A 153 5.83 9.65 -12.22
N ALA A 154 4.89 9.18 -11.38
CA ALA A 154 4.15 10.04 -10.48
C ALA A 154 5.10 10.77 -9.53
N LYS A 155 4.75 12.02 -9.18
CA LYS A 155 5.45 12.74 -8.11
C LYS A 155 5.15 12.03 -6.78
N ARG A 156 6.09 12.18 -5.83
CA ARG A 156 5.92 11.69 -4.47
C ARG A 156 4.67 12.30 -3.84
N THR A 157 3.79 11.43 -3.32
CA THR A 157 2.59 11.87 -2.61
C THR A 157 2.97 12.57 -1.29
N SER A 158 2.31 13.69 -1.01
CA SER A 158 2.46 14.39 0.28
C SER A 158 1.39 13.90 1.26
N CYS A 159 1.82 13.33 2.37
CA CYS A 159 0.92 12.85 3.42
C CYS A 159 0.50 13.99 4.35
N LYS A 160 -0.66 13.83 4.99
CA LYS A 160 -1.22 14.81 5.93
C LYS A 160 -1.15 14.31 7.37
N GLY A 161 -1.06 15.24 8.31
CA GLY A 161 -1.14 14.94 9.74
C GLY A 161 -0.11 13.91 10.21
N GLN A 162 -0.60 12.78 10.71
CA GLN A 162 0.19 11.68 11.26
C GLN A 162 0.29 10.47 10.31
N GLN A 163 -0.15 10.62 9.06
CA GLN A 163 -0.06 9.56 8.07
C GLN A 163 1.41 9.20 7.75
N ARG A 164 1.67 7.91 7.55
CA ARG A 164 2.99 7.40 7.20
C ARG A 164 3.12 7.34 5.68
N TYR A 165 4.16 7.96 5.13
CA TYR A 165 4.49 7.79 3.71
C TYR A 165 5.16 6.43 3.48
N VAL A 166 4.60 5.63 2.57
CA VAL A 166 5.20 4.37 2.13
C VAL A 166 5.76 4.54 0.74
N ALA A 167 7.10 4.54 0.65
CA ALA A 167 7.83 4.76 -0.59
C ALA A 167 7.56 3.68 -1.64
N ALA A 168 7.37 2.43 -1.23
CA ALA A 168 7.12 1.32 -2.15
C ALA A 168 5.86 1.56 -3.00
N SER A 169 4.76 1.94 -2.36
CA SER A 169 3.43 2.15 -2.99
C SER A 169 3.14 3.59 -3.39
N ASN A 170 4.02 4.54 -3.06
CA ASN A 170 3.79 5.98 -3.20
C ASN A 170 2.45 6.45 -2.57
N ARG A 171 2.00 5.78 -1.51
CA ARG A 171 0.74 6.08 -0.82
C ARG A 171 1.00 6.52 0.61
N CYS A 172 -0.02 7.16 1.18
CA CYS A 172 -0.06 7.53 2.58
C CYS A 172 -0.90 6.51 3.32
N GLU A 173 -0.29 5.83 4.29
CA GLU A 173 -1.00 4.92 5.17
C GLU A 173 -1.60 5.71 6.33
N PRO A 174 -2.88 5.47 6.67
CA PRO A 174 -3.46 6.07 7.86
C PRO A 174 -2.70 5.58 9.11
N PRO A 175 -2.57 6.44 10.14
CA PRO A 175 -2.03 6.01 11.42
C PRO A 175 -2.94 4.94 12.03
N ASP A 176 -2.35 3.99 12.75
CA ASP A 176 -3.11 2.98 13.49
C ASP A 176 -3.73 3.61 14.74
N CYS A 177 -4.89 4.26 14.56
CA CYS A 177 -5.64 4.84 15.67
C CYS A 177 -6.28 3.76 16.56
N ALA A 178 -6.48 2.54 16.05
CA ALA A 178 -7.09 1.45 16.81
C ALA A 178 -6.14 0.87 17.87
N ALA A 179 -4.82 0.98 17.65
CA ALA A 179 -3.82 0.64 18.66
C ALA A 179 -3.89 1.52 19.93
N ARG A 180 -4.57 2.68 19.89
CA ARG A 180 -4.72 3.59 21.03
C ARG A 180 -6.19 3.68 21.47
N TYR A 181 -6.45 3.42 22.74
CA TYR A 181 -7.81 3.45 23.29
C TYR A 181 -8.50 4.80 23.04
N PHE A 182 -9.77 4.71 22.60
CA PHE A 182 -10.66 5.85 22.38
C PHE A 182 -10.16 6.90 21.36
N GLN A 183 -9.32 6.50 20.41
CA GLN A 183 -8.94 7.35 19.28
C GLN A 183 -9.64 6.90 18.00
N VAL A 184 -10.11 7.87 17.22
CA VAL A 184 -10.71 7.67 15.89
C VAL A 184 -9.95 8.52 14.89
N LEU A 185 -9.77 7.99 13.68
CA LEU A 185 -9.10 8.69 12.59
C LEU A 185 -9.98 9.85 12.11
N ASP A 186 -9.43 11.05 12.11
CA ASP A 186 -9.97 12.18 11.37
C ASP A 186 -9.44 12.11 9.92
N GLU A 187 -10.33 11.86 8.96
CA GLU A 187 -9.98 11.72 7.55
C GLU A 187 -9.51 13.03 6.91
N GLU A 188 -9.96 14.19 7.41
CA GLU A 188 -9.61 15.50 6.84
C GLU A 188 -8.19 15.90 7.20
N GLU A 189 -7.85 15.75 8.50
CA GLU A 189 -6.54 16.12 9.04
C GLU A 189 -5.51 14.99 8.96
N GLY A 190 -5.96 13.73 8.84
CA GLY A 190 -5.09 12.56 8.91
C GLY A 190 -4.48 12.37 10.30
N THR A 191 -5.20 12.77 11.36
CA THR A 191 -4.75 12.70 12.76
C THR A 191 -5.67 11.80 13.58
N CYS A 192 -5.15 11.14 14.61
CA CYS A 192 -5.99 10.39 15.54
C CYS A 192 -6.54 11.34 16.61
N LYS A 193 -7.86 11.57 16.61
CA LYS A 193 -8.55 12.40 17.61
C LYS A 193 -9.24 11.53 18.65
N HIS A 194 -9.34 12.02 19.88
CA HIS A 194 -10.11 11.34 20.90
C HIS A 194 -11.60 11.36 20.57
N THR A 195 -12.31 10.26 20.87
CA THR A 195 -13.76 10.23 20.71
C THR A 195 -14.41 11.29 21.61
N VAL A 196 -15.47 11.91 21.10
CA VAL A 196 -16.28 12.89 21.86
C VAL A 196 -16.78 12.26 23.16
N THR A 197 -17.15 10.98 23.13
CA THR A 197 -17.57 10.21 24.30
C THR A 197 -16.49 10.14 25.37
N PHE A 198 -15.23 9.88 24.98
CA PHE A 198 -14.11 9.84 25.93
C PHE A 198 -13.82 11.22 26.51
N GLN A 199 -13.83 12.27 25.68
CA GLN A 199 -13.68 13.65 26.16
C GLN A 199 -14.77 14.03 27.16
N ALA A 200 -16.03 13.67 26.90
CA ALA A 200 -17.14 13.89 27.81
C ALA A 200 -16.95 13.14 29.14
N LEU A 201 -16.56 11.86 29.09
CA LEU A 201 -16.34 11.03 30.28
C LEU A 201 -15.21 11.58 31.16
N VAL A 202 -14.09 11.98 30.56
CA VAL A 202 -12.97 12.63 31.27
C VAL A 202 -13.43 13.92 31.92
N THR A 203 -14.20 14.75 31.21
CA THR A 203 -14.74 16.01 31.74
C THR A 203 -15.67 15.78 32.94
N ILE A 204 -16.55 14.77 32.86
CA ILE A 204 -17.45 14.39 33.96
C ILE A 204 -16.65 13.88 35.17
N LEU A 205 -15.66 13.02 34.97
CA LEU A 205 -14.81 12.51 36.06
C LEU A 205 -14.07 13.64 36.76
N ILE A 206 -13.43 14.54 36.01
CA ILE A 206 -12.74 15.72 36.58
C ILE A 206 -13.72 16.60 37.36
N GLY A 207 -14.93 16.80 36.85
CA GLY A 207 -15.98 17.54 37.53
C GLY A 207 -16.39 16.90 38.87
N LEU A 208 -16.57 15.57 38.88
CA LEU A 208 -16.91 14.81 40.09
C LEU A 208 -15.79 14.83 41.13
N PHE A 209 -14.53 14.64 40.71
CA PHE A 209 -13.39 14.71 41.63
C PHE A 209 -13.24 16.11 42.23
N SER A 210 -13.32 17.16 41.42
CA SER A 210 -13.25 18.55 41.89
C SER A 210 -14.38 18.88 42.88
N ALA A 211 -15.61 18.45 42.59
CA ALA A 211 -16.75 18.65 43.50
C ALA A 211 -16.60 17.86 44.80
N GLY A 212 -16.07 16.64 44.73
CA GLY A 212 -15.74 15.82 45.89
C GLY A 212 -14.69 16.48 46.78
N GLU A 213 -13.61 16.99 46.20
CA GLU A 213 -12.55 17.72 46.93
C GLU A 213 -13.12 18.94 47.64
N LEU A 214 -13.90 19.78 46.94
CA LEU A 214 -14.55 20.95 47.54
C LEU A 214 -15.50 20.58 48.69
N ALA A 215 -16.27 19.49 48.54
CA ALA A 215 -17.14 19.02 49.61
C ALA A 215 -16.32 18.58 50.84
N THR A 216 -15.25 17.81 50.65
CA THR A 216 -14.39 17.38 51.75
C THR A 216 -13.70 18.54 52.46
N GLN A 217 -13.19 19.53 51.73
CA GLN A 217 -12.63 20.76 52.31
C GLN A 217 -13.66 21.52 53.14
N HIS A 218 -14.88 21.68 52.60
CA HIS A 218 -15.96 22.35 53.32
C HIS A 218 -16.40 21.58 54.59
N PHE A 219 -16.45 20.26 54.54
CA PHE A 219 -16.71 19.43 55.72
C PHE A 219 -15.62 19.57 56.78
N GLN A 220 -14.33 19.55 56.38
CA GLN A 220 -13.21 19.74 57.32
C GLN A 220 -13.24 21.12 57.98
N LEU A 221 -13.52 22.18 57.22
CA LEU A 221 -13.64 23.54 57.75
C LEU A 221 -14.81 23.68 58.74
N ARG A 222 -15.94 23.01 58.48
CA ARG A 222 -17.05 22.98 59.45
C ARG A 222 -16.67 22.23 60.72
N TYR A 223 -16.05 21.07 60.59
CA TYR A 223 -15.67 20.25 61.73
C TYR A 223 -14.65 20.96 62.64
N ALA A 224 -13.68 21.66 62.05
CA ALA A 224 -12.71 22.46 62.80
C ALA A 224 -13.39 23.61 63.58
N ARG A 225 -14.36 24.30 62.96
CA ARG A 225 -15.12 25.36 63.62
C ARG A 225 -15.94 24.83 64.79
N ASP A 226 -16.66 23.73 64.59
CA ASP A 226 -17.50 23.14 65.64
C ASP A 226 -16.65 22.62 66.82
N ALA A 227 -15.44 22.12 66.55
CA ALA A 227 -14.48 21.74 67.58
C ALA A 227 -13.98 22.93 68.42
N GLU A 228 -13.72 24.09 67.80
CA GLU A 228 -13.35 25.31 68.54
C GLU A 228 -14.49 25.80 69.47
N PHE A 229 -15.74 25.73 69.03
CA PHE A 229 -16.89 26.09 69.86
C PHE A 229 -17.14 25.11 71.02
N GLY A 230 -16.86 23.82 70.82
CA GLY A 230 -16.99 22.81 71.88
C GLY A 230 -16.02 23.01 73.06
N VAL A 231 -14.83 23.59 72.81
CA VAL A 231 -13.82 23.86 73.85
C VAL A 231 -14.16 25.09 74.70
N GLN A 232 -14.97 26.02 74.21
CA GLN A 232 -15.37 27.21 74.99
C GLN A 232 -16.49 26.94 76.01
N HIS A 233 -17.15 25.77 75.92
CA HIS A 233 -18.28 25.40 76.79
C HIS A 233 -18.00 24.19 77.70
N ALA A 234 -16.76 23.72 77.75
CA ALA A 234 -16.26 22.73 78.70
C ALA A 234 -15.34 23.40 79.73
#